data_AF-A0A7J0ASR7-F1
#
_entry.id   AF-A0A7J0ASR7-F1
#
_cell.length_a   1.000
_cell.length_b   1.000
_cell.length_c   1.000
_cell.angle_alpha   90.00
_cell.angle_beta   90.00
_cell.angle_gamma   90.00
#
_symmetry.space_group_name_H-M   'P 1'
#
loop_
_entity.id
_entity.type
_entity.pdbx_description
1 polymer ?
#
loop_
_entity_poly.entity_id
_entity_poly.type
_entity_poly.pdbx_seq_one_letter_code
_entity_poly.pdbx_strand_id
1 'polypeptide(L)'
;MAADDNVMPQTIEAINHASAAGVPMVFAVNKIDKPTANPDKIKEELAQMNYLVEEWGGKYQSQDISAKKGIGVDELMEKVLLEAEMLDLKANPERNAIGSVIESSLDKGRGYVATVLVQNGTLRVGDVILAGTHYGKVKAMFNERNQRVKEAGPATPVLILGLNGAPTAGDTFNVLETEQEAREIAGKREQLQRELGLRTKKRLGLEELGRRRALNDFHELNLVVKGDVDGSIEALSDSLLKLSTPEVQVNVLHKGVGAISESDVTLAAASDAIIIGFQVRPSAAAKREAEKEGVEIRLYSVIYKAIEEVKDAMEGMLSPEIKEEITGTAEVLQTYHISKVGTIAGAIVRDGRIKRASKVRLIRDGIVIYTGELGSLKRFKDDVKEVVSGYDCGLSIQGYNDVRESDLIEAFEEVEVKKTL
;
A
#
# COMPACT_ATOMS: atom_id res chain seq x y z
N MET A 1 14.87 -19.98 -6.31
CA MET A 1 13.61 -20.64 -5.87
C MET A 1 13.89 -21.52 -4.67
N ALA A 2 12.91 -21.82 -3.84
CA ALA A 2 13.09 -22.63 -2.64
C ALA A 2 12.55 -24.05 -2.89
N ALA A 3 13.37 -25.09 -2.68
CA ALA A 3 13.01 -26.48 -2.98
C ALA A 3 11.95 -27.07 -2.04
N ASP A 4 11.62 -26.37 -0.95
CA ASP A 4 10.59 -26.74 0.03
C ASP A 4 9.25 -26.02 -0.19
N ASP A 5 9.17 -25.11 -1.17
CA ASP A 5 7.97 -24.33 -1.51
C ASP A 5 7.63 -24.52 -3.01
N ASN A 6 6.46 -24.06 -3.46
CA ASN A 6 6.15 -23.95 -4.89
C ASN A 6 6.71 -22.64 -5.47
N VAL A 7 6.69 -22.48 -6.79
CA VAL A 7 7.01 -21.21 -7.44
C VAL A 7 5.97 -20.14 -7.04
N MET A 8 6.40 -19.21 -6.19
CA MET A 8 5.54 -18.14 -5.66
C MET A 8 5.19 -17.09 -6.73
N PRO A 9 4.05 -16.38 -6.63
CA PRO A 9 3.67 -15.33 -7.58
C PRO A 9 4.75 -14.25 -7.81
N GLN A 10 5.45 -13.85 -6.74
CA GLN A 10 6.59 -12.91 -6.81
C GLN A 10 7.75 -13.46 -7.65
N THR A 11 7.95 -14.78 -7.65
CA THR A 11 8.97 -15.42 -8.48
C THR A 11 8.56 -15.38 -9.96
N ILE A 12 7.28 -15.62 -10.25
CA ILE A 12 6.73 -15.53 -11.62
C ILE A 12 6.90 -14.10 -12.16
N GLU A 13 6.61 -13.09 -11.33
CA GLU A 13 6.82 -11.69 -11.68
C GLU A 13 8.29 -11.39 -12.01
N ALA A 14 9.22 -11.87 -11.19
CA ALA A 14 10.67 -11.71 -11.46
C ALA A 14 11.12 -12.40 -12.76
N ILE A 15 10.61 -13.61 -13.04
CA ILE A 15 10.88 -14.32 -14.28
C ILE A 15 10.33 -13.55 -15.48
N ASN A 16 9.11 -13.01 -15.38
CA ASN A 16 8.50 -12.21 -16.44
C ASN A 16 9.30 -10.93 -16.71
N HIS A 17 9.82 -10.26 -15.67
CA HIS A 17 10.70 -9.10 -15.83
C HIS A 17 11.99 -9.46 -16.56
N ALA A 18 12.65 -10.56 -16.17
CA ALA A 18 13.87 -11.02 -16.83
C ALA A 18 13.61 -11.40 -18.29
N SER A 19 12.52 -12.13 -18.57
CA SER A 19 12.13 -12.50 -19.92
C SER A 19 11.77 -11.28 -20.78
N ALA A 20 11.07 -10.29 -20.23
CA ALA A 20 10.71 -9.06 -20.95
C ALA A 20 11.93 -8.18 -21.26
N ALA A 21 12.91 -8.16 -20.35
CA ALA A 21 14.19 -7.48 -20.56
C ALA A 21 15.12 -8.24 -21.54
N GLY A 22 14.78 -9.49 -21.89
CA GLY A 22 15.59 -10.32 -22.79
C GLY A 22 16.94 -10.72 -22.20
N VAL A 23 17.06 -10.75 -20.87
CA VAL A 23 18.31 -11.11 -20.20
C VAL A 23 18.45 -12.64 -20.06
N PRO A 24 19.67 -13.20 -20.17
CA PRO A 24 19.90 -14.60 -19.89
C PRO A 24 19.62 -14.92 -18.42
N MET A 25 19.12 -16.13 -18.17
CA MET A 25 18.64 -16.55 -16.84
C MET A 25 19.31 -17.85 -16.42
N VAL A 26 19.83 -17.84 -15.19
CA VAL A 26 20.34 -19.03 -14.49
C VAL A 26 19.46 -19.27 -13.26
N PHE A 27 18.90 -20.47 -13.14
CA PHE A 27 17.99 -20.81 -12.05
C PHE A 27 18.75 -21.48 -10.89
N ALA A 28 18.71 -20.88 -9.71
CA ALA A 28 19.21 -21.49 -8.49
C ALA A 28 18.06 -22.08 -7.65
N VAL A 29 18.09 -23.39 -7.40
CA VAL A 29 17.14 -24.12 -6.56
C VAL A 29 17.75 -24.27 -5.16
N ASN A 30 17.29 -23.47 -4.22
CA ASN A 30 17.85 -23.32 -2.88
C ASN A 30 17.20 -24.27 -1.86
N LYS A 31 17.85 -24.47 -0.71
CA LYS A 31 17.42 -25.29 0.44
C LYS A 31 17.41 -26.81 0.19
N ILE A 32 18.29 -27.31 -0.68
CA ILE A 32 18.44 -28.77 -0.90
C ILE A 32 18.91 -29.53 0.35
N ASP A 33 19.35 -28.82 1.38
CA ASP A 33 19.75 -29.41 2.67
C ASP A 33 18.57 -29.88 3.53
N LYS A 34 17.33 -29.53 3.16
CA LYS A 34 16.13 -29.97 3.88
C LYS A 34 15.67 -31.35 3.40
N PRO A 35 15.21 -32.22 4.32
CA PRO A 35 14.69 -33.55 3.93
C PRO A 35 13.39 -33.49 3.12
N THR A 36 12.66 -32.38 3.21
CA THR A 36 11.43 -32.12 2.43
C THR A 36 11.70 -31.42 1.09
N ALA A 37 12.97 -31.15 0.76
CA ALA A 37 13.33 -30.48 -0.49
C ALA A 37 13.08 -31.41 -1.68
N ASN A 38 12.39 -30.89 -2.70
CA ASN A 38 12.21 -31.57 -3.97
C ASN A 38 12.58 -30.63 -5.14
N PRO A 39 13.86 -30.63 -5.56
CA PRO A 39 14.32 -29.80 -6.68
C PRO A 39 13.65 -30.15 -8.00
N ASP A 40 13.35 -31.43 -8.24
CA ASP A 40 12.73 -31.90 -9.48
C ASP A 40 11.33 -31.30 -9.67
N LYS A 41 10.57 -31.17 -8.59
CA LYS A 41 9.26 -30.50 -8.62
C LYS A 41 9.35 -29.04 -9.07
N ILE A 42 10.40 -28.30 -8.64
CA ILE A 42 10.61 -26.92 -9.10
C ILE A 42 10.94 -26.89 -10.60
N LYS A 43 11.76 -27.83 -11.08
CA LYS A 43 12.11 -27.96 -12.50
C LYS A 43 10.87 -28.31 -13.35
N GLU A 44 9.96 -29.16 -12.84
CA GLU A 44 8.65 -29.44 -13.46
C GLU A 44 7.78 -28.19 -13.58
N GLU A 45 7.63 -27.42 -12.49
CA GLU A 45 6.85 -26.17 -12.49
C GLU A 45 7.43 -25.15 -13.48
N LEU A 46 8.77 -25.03 -13.55
CA LEU A 46 9.44 -24.19 -14.54
C LEU A 46 9.17 -24.65 -15.97
N ALA A 47 9.21 -25.96 -16.23
CA ALA A 47 8.91 -26.50 -17.55
C ALA A 47 7.45 -26.22 -17.97
N GLN A 48 6.49 -26.29 -17.03
CA GLN A 48 5.09 -25.90 -17.27
C GLN A 48 4.95 -24.41 -17.64
N MET A 49 5.85 -23.57 -17.14
CA MET A 49 5.94 -22.14 -17.49
C MET A 49 6.74 -21.87 -18.77
N ASN A 50 7.08 -22.91 -19.55
CA ASN A 50 7.94 -22.85 -20.75
C ASN A 50 9.41 -22.47 -20.49
N TYR A 51 9.89 -22.61 -19.25
CA TYR A 51 11.29 -22.44 -18.88
C TYR A 51 11.94 -23.81 -18.70
N LEU A 52 12.27 -24.47 -19.81
CA LEU A 52 12.90 -25.79 -19.79
C LEU A 52 14.38 -25.70 -19.42
N VAL A 53 14.79 -26.47 -18.42
CA VAL A 53 16.19 -26.53 -17.93
C VAL A 53 17.06 -27.46 -18.77
N GLU A 54 18.38 -27.21 -18.79
CA GLU A 54 19.36 -27.97 -19.59
C GLU A 54 19.35 -29.49 -19.34
N GLU A 55 19.16 -29.91 -18.09
CA GLU A 55 19.09 -31.34 -17.73
C GLU A 55 17.98 -32.07 -18.50
N TRP A 56 16.95 -31.35 -18.94
CA TRP A 56 15.79 -31.87 -19.66
C TRP A 56 15.82 -31.49 -21.16
N GLY A 57 16.99 -31.10 -21.67
CA GLY A 57 17.17 -30.68 -23.06
C GLY A 57 16.72 -29.24 -23.35
N GLY A 58 16.59 -28.42 -22.32
CA GLY A 58 16.23 -27.01 -22.42
C GLY A 58 17.40 -26.06 -22.63
N LYS A 59 17.09 -24.77 -22.63
CA LYS A 59 18.03 -23.65 -22.82
C LYS A 59 18.59 -23.12 -21.51
N TYR A 60 17.86 -23.28 -20.40
CA TYR A 60 18.14 -22.55 -19.17
C TYR A 60 19.00 -23.38 -18.23
N GLN A 61 20.11 -22.81 -17.76
CA GLN A 61 20.94 -23.47 -16.76
C GLN A 61 20.20 -23.50 -15.41
N SER A 62 20.31 -24.63 -14.70
CA SER A 62 19.83 -24.75 -13.33
C SER A 62 20.90 -25.32 -12.41
N GLN A 63 20.98 -24.84 -11.18
CA GLN A 63 21.87 -25.38 -10.15
C GLN A 63 21.15 -25.56 -8.82
N ASP A 64 21.32 -26.74 -8.25
CA ASP A 64 20.80 -27.10 -6.95
C ASP A 64 21.80 -26.64 -5.86
N ILE A 65 21.35 -25.80 -4.92
CA ILE A 65 22.19 -25.17 -3.90
C ILE A 65 21.60 -25.24 -2.48
N SER A 66 22.47 -25.16 -1.48
CA SER A 66 22.09 -24.79 -0.11
C SER A 66 22.83 -23.52 0.28
N ALA A 67 22.13 -22.38 0.25
CA ALA A 67 22.70 -21.09 0.66
C ALA A 67 23.11 -21.05 2.14
N LYS A 68 22.55 -21.94 2.98
CA LYS A 68 22.89 -22.02 4.40
C LYS A 68 24.16 -22.84 4.66
N LYS A 69 24.34 -23.94 3.94
CA LYS A 69 25.51 -24.83 4.09
C LYS A 69 26.63 -24.51 3.10
N GLY A 70 26.37 -23.67 2.10
CA GLY A 70 27.30 -23.34 1.01
C GLY A 70 27.43 -24.43 -0.05
N ILE A 71 26.55 -25.42 -0.07
CA ILE A 71 26.60 -26.54 -1.05
C ILE A 71 26.13 -26.02 -2.41
N GLY A 72 26.81 -26.34 -3.51
CA GLY A 72 26.36 -26.01 -4.86
C GLY A 72 26.66 -24.57 -5.33
N VAL A 73 27.22 -23.74 -4.44
CA VAL A 73 27.42 -22.30 -4.72
C VAL A 73 28.58 -22.06 -5.68
N ASP A 74 29.64 -22.86 -5.58
CA ASP A 74 30.79 -22.77 -6.49
C ASP A 74 30.37 -23.18 -7.91
N GLU A 75 29.59 -24.26 -8.04
CA GLU A 75 29.03 -24.71 -9.32
C GLU A 75 28.05 -23.69 -9.92
N LEU A 76 27.27 -23.01 -9.08
CA LEU A 76 26.41 -21.90 -9.54
C LEU A 76 27.27 -20.74 -10.07
N MET A 77 28.38 -20.44 -9.42
CA MET A 77 29.29 -19.38 -9.86
C MET A 77 29.93 -19.71 -11.21
N GLU A 78 30.39 -20.95 -11.39
CA GLU A 78 30.93 -21.43 -12.67
C GLU A 78 29.90 -21.29 -13.80
N LYS A 79 28.64 -21.65 -13.57
CA LYS A 79 27.55 -21.50 -14.53
C LYS A 79 27.28 -20.05 -14.91
N VAL A 80 27.28 -19.14 -13.93
CA VAL A 80 27.11 -17.70 -14.18
C VAL A 80 28.30 -17.14 -14.98
N LEU A 81 29.53 -17.57 -14.68
CA LEU A 81 30.71 -17.18 -15.44
C LEU A 81 30.65 -17.70 -16.89
N LEU A 82 30.20 -18.94 -17.09
CA LEU A 82 30.04 -19.53 -18.42
C LEU A 82 29.04 -18.73 -19.27
N GLU A 83 27.88 -18.36 -18.71
CA GLU A 83 26.92 -17.48 -19.40
C GLU A 83 27.54 -16.13 -19.76
N ALA A 84 28.32 -15.53 -18.85
CA ALA A 84 28.99 -14.26 -19.10
C ALA A 84 30.03 -14.35 -20.23
N GLU A 85 30.79 -15.45 -20.31
CA GLU A 85 31.73 -15.71 -21.39
C GLU A 85 31.02 -15.89 -22.74
N MET A 86 29.89 -16.59 -22.76
CA MET A 86 29.09 -16.79 -23.98
C MET A 86 28.53 -15.48 -24.56
N LEU A 87 28.25 -14.48 -23.71
CA LEU A 87 27.74 -13.17 -24.12
C LEU A 87 28.82 -12.24 -24.71
N ASP A 88 30.11 -12.57 -24.58
CA ASP A 88 31.24 -11.74 -25.05
C ASP A 88 31.09 -10.27 -24.62
N LEU A 89 30.84 -10.07 -23.32
CA LEU A 89 30.56 -8.75 -22.74
C LEU A 89 31.75 -7.80 -22.92
N LYS A 90 31.51 -6.64 -23.54
CA LYS A 90 32.53 -5.64 -23.85
C LYS A 90 32.19 -4.28 -23.26
N ALA A 91 33.19 -3.62 -22.71
CA ALA A 91 33.13 -2.23 -22.29
C ALA A 91 34.42 -1.50 -22.67
N ASN A 92 34.30 -0.19 -22.93
CA ASN A 92 35.45 0.66 -23.27
C ASN A 92 35.76 1.60 -22.09
N PRO A 93 36.83 1.35 -21.31
CA PRO A 93 37.18 2.17 -20.16
C PRO A 93 37.75 3.55 -20.54
N GLU A 94 38.18 3.77 -21.78
CA GLU A 94 38.87 5.00 -22.23
C GLU A 94 37.91 6.16 -22.58
N ARG A 95 36.62 6.01 -22.29
CA ARG A 95 35.59 7.03 -22.58
C ARG A 95 35.01 7.62 -21.29
N ASN A 96 34.26 8.71 -21.46
CA ASN A 96 33.46 9.28 -20.38
C ASN A 96 32.48 8.25 -19.83
N ALA A 97 32.33 8.23 -18.51
CA ALA A 97 31.51 7.24 -17.85
C ALA A 97 30.02 7.42 -18.17
N ILE A 98 29.38 6.29 -18.43
CA ILE A 98 27.94 6.16 -18.57
C ILE A 98 27.51 4.98 -17.70
N GLY A 99 26.36 5.11 -17.06
CA GLY A 99 25.80 4.01 -16.29
C GLY A 99 24.44 4.35 -15.70
N SER A 100 24.09 3.64 -14.64
CA SER A 100 22.77 3.75 -14.01
C SER A 100 22.90 4.01 -12.51
N VAL A 101 21.97 4.77 -11.98
CA VAL A 101 21.81 4.97 -10.54
C VAL A 101 21.14 3.74 -9.95
N ILE A 102 21.77 3.12 -8.94
CA ILE A 102 21.20 2.00 -8.20
C ILE A 102 20.28 2.55 -7.11
N GLU A 103 20.79 3.47 -6.30
CA GLU A 103 20.07 4.07 -5.17
C GLU A 103 20.62 5.46 -4.87
N SER A 104 19.80 6.29 -4.23
CA SER A 104 20.19 7.61 -3.75
C SER A 104 19.68 7.84 -2.34
N SER A 105 20.47 8.54 -1.54
CA SER A 105 20.12 8.91 -0.16
C SER A 105 20.67 10.29 0.21
N LEU A 106 20.20 10.84 1.33
CA LEU A 106 20.71 12.09 1.89
C LEU A 106 21.47 11.81 3.19
N ASP A 107 22.79 12.03 3.18
CA ASP A 107 23.63 11.85 4.36
C ASP A 107 23.90 13.17 5.09
N LYS A 108 23.76 13.16 6.42
CA LYS A 108 23.94 14.33 7.27
C LYS A 108 25.41 14.76 7.29
N GLY A 109 25.69 15.90 6.67
CA GLY A 109 27.03 16.50 6.60
C GLY A 109 27.81 16.15 5.34
N ARG A 110 27.38 15.15 4.56
CA ARG A 110 27.97 14.84 3.24
C ARG A 110 27.10 15.32 2.07
N GLY A 111 25.81 15.57 2.31
CA GLY A 111 24.85 15.98 1.28
C GLY A 111 24.26 14.76 0.57
N TYR A 112 23.81 14.96 -0.67
CA TYR A 112 23.26 13.86 -1.47
C TYR A 112 24.35 12.88 -1.88
N VAL A 113 24.10 11.61 -1.60
CA VAL A 113 24.89 10.46 -2.03
C VAL A 113 24.07 9.67 -3.04
N ALA A 114 24.74 9.06 -4.01
CA ALA A 114 24.13 8.09 -4.91
C ALA A 114 25.08 6.92 -5.13
N THR A 115 24.57 5.70 -5.09
CA THR A 115 25.29 4.51 -5.52
C THR A 115 25.01 4.35 -7.00
N VAL A 116 26.06 4.40 -7.83
CA VAL A 116 25.96 4.29 -9.29
C VAL A 116 26.74 3.09 -9.78
N LEU A 117 26.24 2.43 -10.82
CA LEU A 117 26.93 1.34 -11.53
C LEU A 117 27.48 1.88 -12.84
N VAL A 118 28.80 1.91 -12.97
CA VAL A 118 29.45 2.30 -14.23
C VAL A 118 29.29 1.16 -15.24
N GLN A 119 28.63 1.41 -16.36
CA GLN A 119 28.44 0.41 -17.42
C GLN A 119 29.51 0.53 -18.50
N ASN A 120 29.93 1.75 -18.82
CA ASN A 120 30.92 2.02 -19.85
C ASN A 120 31.76 3.25 -19.46
N GLY A 121 32.99 3.34 -19.94
CA GLY A 121 33.92 4.41 -19.57
C GLY A 121 34.48 4.25 -18.15
N THR A 122 35.23 5.27 -17.72
CA THR A 122 35.81 5.33 -16.37
C THR A 122 35.35 6.59 -15.67
N LEU A 123 34.73 6.45 -14.50
CA LEU A 123 34.30 7.57 -13.68
C LEU A 123 35.44 7.99 -12.76
N ARG A 124 35.72 9.30 -12.64
CA ARG A 124 36.80 9.84 -11.82
C ARG A 124 36.31 10.91 -10.85
N VAL A 125 37.05 11.09 -9.76
CA VAL A 125 36.82 12.22 -8.84
C VAL A 125 37.11 13.52 -9.58
N GLY A 126 36.14 14.44 -9.58
CA GLY A 126 36.20 15.71 -10.29
C GLY A 126 35.39 15.75 -11.58
N ASP A 127 34.87 14.62 -12.04
CA ASP A 127 33.99 14.57 -13.22
C ASP A 127 32.67 15.28 -12.94
N VAL A 128 32.09 15.89 -13.98
CA VAL A 128 30.75 16.47 -13.93
C VAL A 128 29.75 15.39 -14.35
N ILE A 129 28.89 14.98 -13.42
CA ILE A 129 27.85 13.99 -13.67
C ILE A 129 26.51 14.70 -13.84
N LEU A 130 25.73 14.23 -14.82
CA LEU A 130 24.31 14.49 -14.98
C LEU A 130 23.56 13.16 -14.81
N ALA A 131 22.66 13.07 -13.82
CA ALA A 131 21.80 11.92 -13.53
C ALA A 131 20.34 12.38 -13.44
N GLY A 132 19.50 11.98 -14.41
CA GLY A 132 18.12 12.46 -14.48
C GLY A 132 18.03 13.98 -14.66
N THR A 133 17.39 14.66 -13.71
CA THR A 133 17.30 16.14 -13.58
C THR A 133 18.36 16.72 -12.64
N HIS A 134 19.20 15.89 -12.03
CA HIS A 134 20.20 16.30 -11.07
C HIS A 134 21.59 16.30 -11.69
N TYR A 135 22.44 17.22 -11.26
CA TYR A 135 23.80 17.34 -11.74
C TYR A 135 24.75 17.76 -10.63
N GLY A 136 26.04 17.54 -10.84
CA GLY A 136 27.06 18.01 -9.92
C GLY A 136 28.45 17.48 -10.24
N LYS A 137 29.44 18.03 -9.55
CA LYS A 137 30.82 17.59 -9.65
C LYS A 137 31.10 16.52 -8.59
N VAL A 138 31.69 15.39 -8.99
CA VAL A 138 32.06 14.32 -8.07
C VAL A 138 33.13 14.82 -7.10
N LYS A 139 32.77 14.96 -5.83
CA LYS A 139 33.67 15.43 -4.77
C LYS A 139 34.49 14.29 -4.17
N ALA A 140 33.89 13.12 -4.05
CA ALA A 140 34.51 11.92 -3.55
C ALA A 140 33.74 10.68 -4.02
N MET A 141 34.44 9.55 -4.04
CA MET A 141 33.92 8.25 -4.41
C MET A 141 34.33 7.20 -3.39
N PHE A 142 33.45 6.23 -3.12
CA PHE A 142 33.70 5.12 -2.21
C PHE A 142 33.24 3.79 -2.82
N ASN A 143 34.00 2.72 -2.58
CA ASN A 143 33.61 1.37 -2.99
C ASN A 143 32.61 0.74 -2.01
N GLU A 144 32.19 -0.50 -2.28
CA GLU A 144 31.25 -1.28 -1.46
C GLU A 144 31.73 -1.54 -0.03
N ARG A 145 33.03 -1.36 0.23
CA ARG A 145 33.67 -1.47 1.56
C ARG A 145 33.86 -0.12 2.24
N ASN A 146 33.23 0.94 1.74
CA ASN A 146 33.38 2.33 2.22
C ASN A 146 34.82 2.87 2.14
N GLN A 147 35.67 2.29 1.30
CA GLN A 147 37.04 2.78 1.07
C GLN A 147 37.02 3.83 -0.05
N ARG A 148 37.78 4.91 0.12
CA ARG A 148 37.88 5.96 -0.90
C ARG A 148 38.56 5.43 -2.16
N VAL A 149 37.93 5.68 -3.30
CA VAL A 149 38.47 5.36 -4.63
C VAL A 149 38.60 6.64 -5.46
N LYS A 150 39.56 6.66 -6.40
CA LYS A 150 39.80 7.80 -7.29
C LYS A 150 39.18 7.63 -8.66
N GLU A 151 39.03 6.38 -9.08
CA GLU A 151 38.48 5.97 -10.37
C GLU A 151 37.62 4.72 -10.19
N ALA A 152 36.59 4.58 -11.01
CA ALA A 152 35.73 3.42 -11.10
C ALA A 152 35.54 3.06 -12.59
N GLY A 153 36.02 1.89 -12.99
CA GLY A 153 35.89 1.39 -14.35
C GLY A 153 34.53 0.72 -14.60
N PRO A 154 34.33 0.14 -15.80
CA PRO A 154 33.12 -0.61 -16.12
C PRO A 154 32.82 -1.74 -15.13
N ALA A 155 31.54 -2.07 -14.95
CA ALA A 155 31.02 -3.07 -14.03
C ALA A 155 31.33 -2.83 -12.54
N THR A 156 31.77 -1.62 -12.17
CA THR A 156 32.09 -1.28 -10.77
C THR A 156 30.99 -0.41 -10.15
N PRO A 157 30.36 -0.84 -9.05
CA PRO A 157 29.47 0.03 -8.28
C PRO A 157 30.28 0.99 -7.41
N VAL A 158 29.87 2.25 -7.36
CA VAL A 158 30.56 3.29 -6.59
C VAL A 158 29.58 4.27 -5.97
N LEU A 159 29.80 4.61 -4.70
CA LEU A 159 29.06 5.65 -4.01
C LEU A 159 29.69 7.01 -4.33
N ILE A 160 28.92 7.89 -4.98
CA ILE A 160 29.35 9.24 -5.35
C ILE A 160 28.79 10.30 -4.42
N LEU A 161 29.57 11.35 -4.21
CA LEU A 161 29.18 12.57 -3.49
C LEU A 161 29.27 13.80 -4.40
N GLY A 162 28.32 14.73 -4.25
CA GLY A 162 28.42 16.06 -4.87
C GLY A 162 27.31 16.43 -5.85
N LEU A 163 26.27 15.60 -5.95
CA LEU A 163 25.05 15.96 -6.68
C LEU A 163 24.25 17.03 -5.93
N ASN A 164 23.50 17.83 -6.67
CA ASN A 164 22.62 18.87 -6.14
C ASN A 164 21.25 18.36 -5.66
N GLY A 165 20.97 17.06 -5.83
CA GLY A 165 19.74 16.39 -5.40
C GLY A 165 19.91 14.88 -5.41
N ALA A 166 18.86 14.17 -4.99
CA ALA A 166 18.80 12.71 -5.02
C ALA A 166 18.27 12.27 -6.39
N PRO A 167 19.09 11.68 -7.28
CA PRO A 167 18.60 11.13 -8.54
C PRO A 167 17.72 9.91 -8.31
N THR A 168 16.82 9.64 -9.26
CA THR A 168 15.87 8.53 -9.15
C THR A 168 16.60 7.20 -9.34
N ALA A 169 16.19 6.16 -8.61
CA ALA A 169 16.69 4.82 -8.88
C ALA A 169 16.37 4.41 -10.33
N GLY A 170 17.35 3.86 -11.05
CA GLY A 170 17.23 3.50 -12.46
C GLY A 170 17.53 4.63 -13.46
N ASP A 171 17.70 5.89 -13.01
CA ASP A 171 18.11 6.96 -13.91
C ASP A 171 19.47 6.66 -14.55
N THR A 172 19.61 6.99 -15.83
CA THR A 172 20.91 6.95 -16.49
C THR A 172 21.73 8.18 -16.10
N PHE A 173 23.01 7.96 -15.81
CA PHE A 173 23.96 9.04 -15.60
C PHE A 173 24.97 9.11 -16.74
N ASN A 174 25.41 10.32 -17.05
CA ASN A 174 26.43 10.59 -18.05
C ASN A 174 27.45 11.58 -17.48
N VAL A 175 28.73 11.35 -17.77
CA VAL A 175 29.79 12.33 -17.52
C VAL A 175 29.87 13.32 -18.69
N LEU A 176 29.79 14.61 -18.35
CA LEU A 176 29.86 15.72 -19.28
C LEU A 176 31.15 16.52 -19.10
N GLU A 177 31.51 17.30 -20.11
CA GLU A 177 32.77 18.08 -20.10
C GLU A 177 32.67 19.31 -19.19
N THR A 178 31.48 19.92 -19.10
CA THR A 178 31.29 21.18 -18.35
C THR A 178 30.05 21.16 -17.47
N GLU A 179 30.14 21.85 -16.33
CA GLU A 179 29.00 22.02 -15.41
C GLU A 179 27.89 22.87 -16.02
N GLN A 180 28.24 23.81 -16.90
CA GLN A 180 27.26 24.67 -17.57
C GLN A 180 26.33 23.85 -18.48
N GLU A 181 26.90 22.96 -19.30
CA GLU A 181 26.12 22.06 -20.15
C GLU A 181 25.21 21.14 -19.32
N ALA A 182 25.74 20.55 -18.25
CA ALA A 182 24.96 19.71 -17.35
C ALA A 182 23.76 20.47 -16.74
N ARG A 183 23.98 21.71 -16.31
CA ARG A 183 22.95 22.58 -15.74
C ARG A 183 21.86 22.92 -16.75
N GLU A 184 22.22 23.23 -18.00
CA GLU A 184 21.25 23.55 -19.05
C GLU A 184 20.37 22.35 -19.40
N ILE A 185 20.96 21.16 -19.51
CA ILE A 185 20.22 19.92 -19.79
C ILE A 185 19.31 19.56 -18.63
N ALA A 186 19.81 19.62 -17.39
CA ALA A 186 19.03 19.40 -16.18
C ALA A 186 17.82 20.35 -16.09
N GLY A 187 18.03 21.65 -16.30
CA GLY A 187 16.96 22.65 -16.25
C GLY A 187 15.88 22.42 -17.32
N LYS A 188 16.27 22.03 -18.55
CA LYS A 188 15.31 21.65 -19.59
C LYS A 188 14.50 20.41 -19.21
N ARG A 189 15.14 19.39 -18.63
CA ARG A 189 14.47 18.17 -18.17
C ARG A 189 13.49 18.46 -17.03
N GLU A 190 13.89 19.28 -16.07
CA GLU A 190 13.04 19.72 -14.96
C GLU A 190 11.81 20.49 -15.45
N GLN A 191 11.99 21.40 -16.40
CA GLN A 191 10.87 22.13 -17.02
C GLN A 191 9.89 21.17 -17.71
N LEU A 192 10.41 20.24 -18.53
CA LEU A 192 9.57 19.24 -19.21
C LEU A 192 8.81 18.36 -18.21
N GLN A 193 9.47 17.91 -17.14
CA GLN A 193 8.84 17.10 -16.11
C GLN A 193 7.74 17.88 -15.36
N ARG A 194 7.96 19.17 -15.08
CA ARG A 194 6.95 20.05 -14.49
C ARG A 194 5.76 20.26 -15.41
N GLU A 195 5.98 20.47 -16.71
CA GLU A 195 4.92 20.61 -17.71
C GLU A 195 4.10 19.32 -17.85
N LEU A 196 4.77 18.16 -17.88
CA LEU A 196 4.12 16.85 -17.89
C LEU A 196 3.29 16.64 -16.64
N GLY A 197 3.82 16.94 -15.45
CA GLY A 197 3.10 16.84 -14.18
C GLY A 197 1.86 17.74 -14.10
N LEU A 198 1.95 18.96 -14.65
CA LEU A 198 0.80 19.86 -14.76
C LEU A 198 -0.27 19.34 -15.75
N ARG A 199 0.12 18.61 -16.79
CA ARG A 199 -0.81 17.95 -17.72
C ARG A 199 -1.43 16.67 -17.15
N THR A 200 -0.70 15.93 -16.32
CA THR A 200 -1.20 14.70 -15.67
C THR A 200 -2.04 14.97 -14.44
N LYS A 201 -1.92 16.15 -13.82
CA LYS A 201 -2.95 16.67 -12.91
C LYS A 201 -4.24 16.84 -13.72
N LYS A 202 -5.06 15.79 -13.75
CA LYS A 202 -6.45 15.84 -14.19
C LYS A 202 -7.03 17.10 -13.56
N ARG A 203 -7.34 18.11 -14.37
CA ARG A 203 -8.24 19.18 -13.91
C ARG A 203 -9.48 18.43 -13.43
N LEU A 204 -9.76 18.52 -12.13
CA LEU A 204 -10.97 17.96 -11.54
C LEU A 204 -12.13 18.38 -12.44
N GLY A 205 -12.69 17.42 -13.17
CA GLY A 205 -13.81 17.66 -14.05
C GLY A 205 -15.03 18.01 -13.21
N LEU A 206 -15.98 18.75 -13.79
CA LEU A 206 -17.26 19.00 -13.14
C LEU A 206 -17.98 17.70 -12.74
N GLU A 207 -17.73 16.58 -13.45
CA GLU A 207 -18.21 15.24 -13.09
C GLU A 207 -17.59 14.70 -11.81
N GLU A 208 -16.28 14.86 -11.59
CA GLU A 208 -15.63 14.38 -10.36
C GLU A 208 -16.10 15.19 -9.16
N LEU A 209 -16.30 16.50 -9.34
CA LEU A 209 -16.92 17.37 -8.33
C LEU A 209 -18.38 16.99 -8.07
N GLY A 210 -19.13 16.59 -9.10
CA GLY A 210 -20.49 16.06 -8.97
C GLY A 210 -20.53 14.73 -8.23
N ARG A 211 -19.58 13.82 -8.50
CA ARG A 211 -19.43 12.53 -7.81
C ARG A 211 -19.07 12.70 -6.34
N ARG A 212 -18.13 13.61 -6.04
CA ARG A 212 -17.78 14.00 -4.66
C ARG A 212 -18.95 14.63 -3.91
N ARG A 213 -19.87 15.31 -4.62
CA ARG A 213 -21.09 15.88 -4.03
C ARG A 213 -22.21 14.86 -3.86
N ALA A 214 -22.21 13.79 -4.66
CA ALA A 214 -23.19 12.71 -4.60
C ALA A 214 -22.84 11.67 -3.53
N LEU A 215 -21.54 11.41 -3.32
CA LEU A 215 -21.03 10.67 -2.17
C LEU A 215 -21.00 11.62 -0.97
N ASN A 216 -22.03 11.60 -0.13
CA ASN A 216 -22.09 12.39 1.11
C ASN A 216 -20.93 12.12 2.10
N ASP A 217 -20.13 11.07 1.85
CA ASP A 217 -19.15 10.52 2.78
C ASP A 217 -17.76 10.30 2.15
N PHE A 218 -17.36 11.21 1.26
CA PHE A 218 -16.03 11.18 0.60
C PHE A 218 -14.96 11.83 1.48
N HIS A 219 -13.91 11.09 1.78
CA HIS A 219 -12.79 11.54 2.62
C HIS A 219 -11.47 11.54 1.84
N GLU A 220 -10.59 12.50 2.15
CA GLU A 220 -9.23 12.56 1.62
C GLU A 220 -8.24 12.36 2.76
N LEU A 221 -7.29 11.44 2.57
CA LEU A 221 -6.18 11.21 3.49
C LEU A 221 -4.89 11.73 2.84
N ASN A 222 -4.43 12.88 3.29
CA ASN A 222 -3.21 13.50 2.78
C ASN A 222 -1.99 13.00 3.55
N LEU A 223 -0.94 12.62 2.83
CA LEU A 223 0.28 12.05 3.38
C LEU A 223 1.51 12.79 2.87
N VAL A 224 2.49 13.00 3.75
CA VAL A 224 3.84 13.41 3.41
C VAL A 224 4.78 12.25 3.73
N VAL A 225 5.49 11.74 2.74
CA VAL A 225 6.35 10.56 2.91
C VAL A 225 7.83 10.96 2.86
N LYS A 226 8.56 10.64 3.92
CA LYS A 226 10.01 10.85 4.03
C LYS A 226 10.69 9.52 4.26
N GLY A 227 11.80 9.27 3.58
CA GLY A 227 12.55 8.02 3.74
C GLY A 227 14.05 8.22 3.62
N ASP A 228 14.80 7.18 3.97
CA ASP A 228 16.26 7.18 3.94
C ASP A 228 16.82 7.09 2.52
N VAL A 229 16.21 6.23 1.70
CA VAL A 229 16.55 5.99 0.29
C VAL A 229 15.36 6.26 -0.63
N ASP A 230 15.65 6.76 -1.83
CA ASP A 230 14.63 7.12 -2.83
C ASP A 230 13.74 5.94 -3.25
N GLY A 231 14.34 4.77 -3.54
CA GLY A 231 13.61 3.59 -3.99
C GLY A 231 12.59 3.06 -2.97
N SER A 232 12.90 3.15 -1.66
CA SER A 232 11.96 2.74 -0.61
C SER A 232 10.79 3.70 -0.50
N ILE A 233 11.02 5.00 -0.70
CA ILE A 233 9.96 6.01 -0.69
C ILE A 233 9.02 5.80 -1.87
N GLU A 234 9.56 5.49 -3.05
CA GLU A 234 8.76 5.21 -4.24
C GLU A 234 7.88 3.97 -4.05
N ALA A 235 8.47 2.85 -3.63
CA ALA A 235 7.73 1.61 -3.37
C ALA A 235 6.65 1.78 -2.29
N LEU A 236 6.95 2.52 -1.22
CA LEU A 236 6.00 2.81 -0.15
C LEU A 236 4.87 3.71 -0.67
N SER A 237 5.20 4.79 -1.38
CA SER A 237 4.21 5.74 -1.90
C SER A 237 3.25 5.08 -2.87
N ASP A 238 3.76 4.24 -3.77
CA ASP A 238 2.93 3.51 -4.74
C ASP A 238 2.00 2.50 -4.04
N SER A 239 2.51 1.84 -3.00
CA SER A 239 1.70 0.92 -2.19
C SER A 239 0.60 1.64 -1.42
N LEU A 240 0.88 2.83 -0.87
CA LEU A 240 -0.11 3.67 -0.19
C LEU A 240 -1.17 4.22 -1.14
N LEU A 241 -0.77 4.66 -2.34
CA LEU A 241 -1.72 5.13 -3.36
C LEU A 241 -2.69 4.03 -3.80
N LYS A 242 -2.23 2.78 -3.90
CA LYS A 242 -3.05 1.60 -4.24
C LYS A 242 -4.12 1.28 -3.19
N LEU A 243 -4.01 1.79 -1.96
CA LEU A 243 -5.03 1.61 -0.93
C LEU A 243 -6.29 2.45 -1.18
N SER A 244 -6.22 3.47 -2.06
CA SER A 244 -7.34 4.39 -2.31
C SER A 244 -8.61 3.66 -2.73
N THR A 245 -9.73 4.02 -2.11
CA THR A 245 -11.07 3.50 -2.44
C THR A 245 -11.98 4.63 -2.95
N PRO A 246 -13.18 4.30 -3.48
CA PRO A 246 -14.16 5.32 -3.86
C PRO A 246 -14.62 6.24 -2.72
N GLU A 247 -14.50 5.78 -1.47
CA GLU A 247 -14.95 6.50 -0.27
C GLU A 247 -13.80 7.26 0.40
N VAL A 248 -12.58 6.70 0.41
CA VAL A 248 -11.38 7.34 0.97
C VAL A 248 -10.27 7.40 -0.06
N GLN A 249 -9.90 8.61 -0.49
CA GLN A 249 -8.81 8.84 -1.43
C GLN A 249 -7.50 9.14 -0.68
N VAL A 250 -6.46 8.34 -0.91
CA VAL A 250 -5.12 8.58 -0.35
C VAL A 250 -4.30 9.44 -1.31
N ASN A 251 -3.75 10.55 -0.82
CA ASN A 251 -2.97 11.50 -1.60
C ASN A 251 -1.57 11.67 -0.99
N VAL A 252 -0.53 11.37 -1.76
CA VAL A 252 0.85 11.69 -1.36
C VAL A 252 1.21 13.09 -1.87
N LEU A 253 1.21 14.08 -0.97
CA LEU A 253 1.43 15.49 -1.32
C LEU A 253 2.90 15.79 -1.61
N HIS A 254 3.79 15.18 -0.84
CA HIS A 254 5.22 15.33 -0.99
C HIS A 254 5.91 14.02 -0.62
N LYS A 255 6.83 13.58 -1.49
CA LYS A 255 7.76 12.50 -1.24
C LYS A 255 9.18 13.06 -1.25
N GLY A 256 10.02 12.69 -0.30
CA GLY A 256 11.38 13.23 -0.22
C GLY A 256 12.36 12.39 0.58
N VAL A 257 13.63 12.50 0.22
CA VAL A 257 14.73 11.74 0.84
C VAL A 257 15.34 12.53 1.98
N GLY A 258 15.60 11.85 3.10
CA GLY A 258 16.29 12.38 4.27
C GLY A 258 15.41 12.60 5.49
N ALA A 259 16.02 13.20 6.52
CA ALA A 259 15.34 13.50 7.79
C ALA A 259 14.18 14.49 7.60
N ILE A 260 13.12 14.34 8.41
CA ILE A 260 11.95 15.22 8.38
C ILE A 260 12.37 16.62 8.85
N SER A 261 12.13 17.62 7.98
CA SER A 261 12.46 19.02 8.21
C SER A 261 11.25 19.82 8.71
N GLU A 262 11.50 21.05 9.16
CA GLU A 262 10.45 21.99 9.56
C GLU A 262 9.53 22.34 8.38
N SER A 263 10.07 22.47 7.17
CA SER A 263 9.29 22.74 5.96
C SER A 263 8.29 21.62 5.65
N ASP A 264 8.64 20.37 5.94
CA ASP A 264 7.75 19.23 5.76
C ASP A 264 6.57 19.30 6.75
N VAL A 265 6.84 19.74 7.99
CA VAL A 265 5.83 19.97 9.01
C VAL A 265 4.91 21.13 8.64
N THR A 266 5.45 22.24 8.15
CA THR A 266 4.64 23.38 7.70
C THR A 266 3.73 23.00 6.53
N LEU A 267 4.24 22.20 5.58
CA LEU A 267 3.43 21.69 4.46
C LEU A 267 2.30 20.78 4.96
N ALA A 268 2.61 19.89 5.90
CA ALA A 268 1.64 18.99 6.49
C ALA A 268 0.55 19.73 7.27
N ALA A 269 0.92 20.73 8.08
CA ALA A 269 -0.02 21.59 8.80
C ALA A 269 -0.94 22.37 7.85
N ALA A 270 -0.41 22.86 6.73
CA ALA A 270 -1.21 23.64 5.78
C ALA A 270 -2.22 22.80 4.97
N SER A 271 -2.08 21.48 4.94
CA SER A 271 -2.88 20.56 4.11
C SER A 271 -3.53 19.43 4.91
N ASP A 272 -3.56 19.53 6.24
CA ASP A 272 -4.04 18.49 7.16
C ASP A 272 -3.47 17.09 6.84
N ALA A 273 -2.16 17.02 6.60
CA ALA A 273 -1.49 15.79 6.20
C ALA A 273 -0.75 15.11 7.35
N ILE A 274 -0.68 13.79 7.31
CA ILE A 274 0.12 12.99 8.24
C ILE A 274 1.51 12.76 7.66
N ILE A 275 2.55 12.88 8.48
CA ILE A 275 3.93 12.62 8.06
C ILE A 275 4.31 11.17 8.36
N ILE A 276 4.68 10.44 7.32
CA ILE A 276 5.21 9.07 7.39
C ILE A 276 6.71 9.11 7.16
N GLY A 277 7.48 8.74 8.20
CA GLY A 277 8.94 8.61 8.14
C GLY A 277 9.38 7.15 8.07
N PHE A 278 9.95 6.71 6.95
CA PHE A 278 10.52 5.38 6.78
C PHE A 278 12.03 5.38 7.04
N GLN A 279 12.48 4.70 8.09
CA GLN A 279 13.89 4.62 8.49
C GLN A 279 14.59 5.99 8.70
N VAL A 280 13.80 7.05 8.89
CA VAL A 280 14.26 8.41 9.14
C VAL A 280 13.75 8.92 10.47
N ARG A 281 14.38 9.98 10.99
CA ARG A 281 13.97 10.66 12.21
C ARG A 281 13.73 12.14 11.96
N PRO A 282 12.79 12.78 12.67
CA PRO A 282 12.62 14.22 12.58
C PRO A 282 13.79 14.96 13.20
N SER A 283 14.09 16.12 12.64
CA SER A 283 15.00 17.08 13.27
C SER A 283 14.41 17.63 14.58
N ALA A 284 15.26 18.13 15.47
CA ALA A 284 14.79 18.72 16.73
C ALA A 284 13.85 19.92 16.51
N ALA A 285 14.08 20.70 15.45
CA ALA A 285 13.20 21.79 15.03
C ALA A 285 11.86 21.25 14.54
N ALA A 286 11.87 20.29 13.61
CA ALA A 286 10.65 19.67 13.08
C ALA A 286 9.77 19.06 14.18
N LYS A 287 10.38 18.40 15.18
CA LYS A 287 9.63 17.81 16.30
C LYS A 287 8.90 18.88 17.13
N ARG A 288 9.57 20.00 17.44
CA ARG A 288 8.94 21.10 18.19
C ARG A 288 7.82 21.76 17.40
N GLU A 289 8.02 21.95 16.10
CA GLU A 289 6.99 22.54 15.25
C GLU A 289 5.78 21.61 15.10
N ALA A 290 6.01 20.31 15.00
CA ALA A 290 4.92 19.33 14.93
C ALA A 290 4.10 19.30 16.22
N GLU A 291 4.75 19.37 17.39
CA GLU A 291 4.06 19.49 18.68
C GLU A 291 3.26 20.81 18.81
N LYS A 292 3.76 21.89 18.21
CA LYS A 292 3.11 23.21 18.23
C LYS A 292 1.89 23.29 17.30
N GLU A 293 2.02 22.77 16.09
CA GLU A 293 0.97 22.81 15.05
C GLU A 293 0.02 21.60 15.15
N GLY A 294 0.32 20.61 16.00
CA GLY A 294 -0.50 19.40 16.16
C GLY A 294 -0.36 18.41 15.00
N VAL A 295 0.72 18.47 14.22
CA VAL A 295 0.97 17.57 13.09
C VAL A 295 1.45 16.22 13.59
N GLU A 296 0.81 15.16 13.11
CA GLU A 296 1.17 13.79 13.47
C GLU A 296 2.36 13.28 12.65
N ILE A 297 3.39 12.78 13.35
CA ILE A 297 4.57 12.15 12.74
C ILE A 297 4.62 10.68 13.16
N ARG A 298 4.50 9.79 12.18
CA ARG A 298 4.58 8.33 12.36
C ARG A 298 5.88 7.80 11.77
N LEU A 299 6.62 7.00 12.54
CA LEU A 299 7.92 6.47 12.15
C LEU A 299 7.87 4.95 12.01
N TYR A 300 8.37 4.44 10.89
CA TYR A 300 8.33 3.03 10.56
C TYR A 300 9.71 2.52 10.12
N SER A 301 9.98 1.26 10.44
CA SER A 301 11.14 0.52 9.91
C SER A 301 10.72 -0.67 9.03
N VAL A 302 9.41 -0.92 8.91
CA VAL A 302 8.85 -2.04 8.14
C VAL A 302 7.69 -1.50 7.30
N ILE A 303 7.76 -1.69 5.98
CA ILE A 303 6.79 -1.14 5.02
C ILE A 303 5.37 -1.65 5.32
N TYR A 304 5.22 -2.96 5.60
CA TYR A 304 3.91 -3.55 5.88
C TYR A 304 3.19 -2.93 7.08
N LYS A 305 3.93 -2.52 8.12
CA LYS A 305 3.34 -1.85 9.28
C LYS A 305 2.82 -0.45 8.93
N ALA A 306 3.55 0.27 8.07
CA ALA A 306 3.10 1.58 7.61
C ALA A 306 1.83 1.47 6.76
N ILE A 307 1.75 0.44 5.90
CA ILE A 307 0.56 0.16 5.09
C ILE A 307 -0.63 -0.21 5.97
N GLU A 308 -0.42 -1.07 6.97
CA GLU A 308 -1.46 -1.51 7.92
C GLU A 308 -2.01 -0.34 8.74
N GLU A 309 -1.15 0.48 9.36
CA GLU A 309 -1.62 1.65 10.14
C GLU A 309 -2.35 2.67 9.28
N VAL A 310 -1.93 2.88 8.01
CA VAL A 310 -2.67 3.75 7.09
C VAL A 310 -4.01 3.14 6.73
N LYS A 311 -4.08 1.82 6.51
CA LYS A 311 -5.35 1.12 6.29
C LYS A 311 -6.29 1.28 7.49
N ASP A 312 -5.80 1.08 8.70
CA ASP A 312 -6.57 1.25 9.94
C ASP A 312 -7.06 2.69 10.09
N ALA A 313 -6.23 3.68 9.75
CA ALA A 313 -6.63 5.08 9.75
C ALA A 313 -7.75 5.34 8.73
N MET A 314 -7.68 4.75 7.53
CA MET A 314 -8.73 4.84 6.53
C MET A 314 -10.03 4.18 7.01
N GLU A 315 -9.97 3.02 7.70
CA GLU A 315 -11.15 2.39 8.29
C GLU A 315 -11.78 3.27 9.38
N GLY A 316 -10.97 3.97 10.17
CA GLY A 316 -11.46 4.94 11.16
C GLY A 316 -12.17 6.15 10.56
N MET A 317 -11.93 6.45 9.28
CA MET A 317 -12.61 7.53 8.55
C MET A 317 -13.92 7.09 7.89
N LEU A 318 -14.22 5.79 7.84
CA LEU A 318 -15.45 5.28 7.27
C LEU A 318 -16.60 5.39 8.27
N SER A 319 -17.74 5.90 7.81
CA SER A 319 -18.97 5.85 8.61
C SER A 319 -19.36 4.39 8.90
N PRO A 320 -19.79 4.06 10.13
CA PRO A 320 -20.26 2.72 10.46
C PRO A 320 -21.47 2.34 9.61
N GLU A 321 -21.53 1.09 9.18
CA GLU A 321 -22.68 0.54 8.46
C GLU A 321 -23.77 0.20 9.47
N ILE A 322 -24.97 0.75 9.27
CA ILE A 322 -26.13 0.43 10.10
C ILE A 322 -26.67 -0.93 9.64
N LYS A 323 -26.49 -1.96 10.46
CA LYS A 323 -27.10 -3.28 10.23
C LYS A 323 -28.31 -3.45 11.13
N GLU A 324 -29.38 -3.99 10.56
CA GLU A 324 -30.55 -4.36 11.33
C GLU A 324 -30.32 -5.75 11.94
N GLU A 325 -30.34 -5.83 13.27
CA GLU A 325 -30.31 -7.10 13.99
C GLU A 325 -31.72 -7.41 14.51
N ILE A 326 -32.26 -8.57 14.13
CA ILE A 326 -33.56 -9.03 14.61
C ILE A 326 -33.40 -9.44 16.07
N THR A 327 -34.12 -8.76 16.95
CA THR A 327 -34.05 -8.96 18.40
C THR A 327 -35.09 -9.95 18.92
N GLY A 328 -36.21 -10.10 18.22
CA GLY A 328 -37.23 -11.07 18.55
C GLY A 328 -38.46 -10.99 17.65
N THR A 329 -39.31 -12.01 17.73
CA THR A 329 -40.51 -12.14 16.91
C THR A 329 -41.70 -12.49 17.80
N ALA A 330 -42.81 -11.77 17.63
CA ALA A 330 -44.08 -12.04 18.31
C ALA A 330 -45.18 -12.36 17.30
N GLU A 331 -46.09 -13.22 17.71
CA GLU A 331 -47.27 -13.60 16.93
C GLU A 331 -48.52 -13.04 17.58
N VAL A 332 -49.34 -12.33 16.79
CA VAL A 332 -50.58 -11.69 17.27
C VAL A 332 -51.67 -12.75 17.42
N LEU A 333 -52.15 -12.94 18.65
CA LEU A 333 -53.21 -13.90 18.96
C LEU A 333 -54.58 -13.24 18.95
N GLN A 334 -54.68 -12.00 19.43
CA GLN A 334 -55.94 -11.26 19.56
C GLN A 334 -55.69 -9.77 19.40
N THR A 335 -56.68 -9.02 18.90
CA THR A 335 -56.59 -7.56 18.79
C THR A 335 -57.71 -6.87 19.56
N TYR A 336 -57.34 -5.79 20.24
CA TYR A 336 -58.22 -4.99 21.09
C TYR A 336 -58.27 -3.57 20.56
N HIS A 337 -59.46 -3.07 20.24
CA HIS A 337 -59.61 -1.70 19.77
C HIS A 337 -60.02 -0.77 20.92
N ILE A 338 -59.19 0.23 21.23
CA ILE A 338 -59.45 1.20 22.29
C ILE A 338 -59.54 2.60 21.68
N SER A 339 -60.70 3.26 21.81
CA SER A 339 -61.04 4.51 21.12
C SER A 339 -60.07 5.68 21.34
N LYS A 340 -59.25 5.67 22.41
CA LYS A 340 -58.26 6.72 22.73
C LYS A 340 -56.81 6.35 22.43
N VAL A 341 -56.50 5.06 22.22
CA VAL A 341 -55.11 4.55 22.14
C VAL A 341 -54.84 3.87 20.80
N GLY A 342 -55.88 3.44 20.07
CA GLY A 342 -55.76 2.70 18.82
C GLY A 342 -55.93 1.20 19.01
N THR A 343 -55.41 0.41 18.07
CA THR A 343 -55.44 -1.06 18.13
C THR A 343 -54.26 -1.58 18.94
N ILE A 344 -54.54 -2.36 19.98
CA ILE A 344 -53.55 -3.07 20.79
C ILE A 344 -53.59 -4.54 20.39
N ALA A 345 -52.45 -5.06 19.96
CA ALA A 345 -52.26 -6.47 19.66
C ALA A 345 -51.85 -7.22 20.94
N GLY A 346 -52.66 -8.18 21.37
CA GLY A 346 -52.26 -9.21 22.31
C GLY A 346 -51.46 -10.27 21.57
N ALA A 347 -50.18 -10.33 21.83
CA ALA A 347 -49.23 -11.18 21.11
C ALA A 347 -48.37 -12.01 22.06
N ILE A 348 -47.95 -13.18 21.60
CA ILE A 348 -46.99 -14.03 22.31
C ILE A 348 -45.62 -13.90 21.66
N VAL A 349 -44.58 -13.65 22.45
CA VAL A 349 -43.20 -13.62 21.93
C VAL A 349 -42.78 -15.05 21.64
N ARG A 350 -42.55 -15.37 20.36
CA ARG A 350 -42.14 -16.70 19.90
C ARG A 350 -40.64 -16.89 20.05
N ASP A 351 -39.87 -15.89 19.66
CA ASP A 351 -38.41 -15.97 19.67
C ASP A 351 -37.78 -14.65 20.11
N GLY A 352 -36.60 -14.74 20.73
CA GLY A 352 -35.84 -13.59 21.19
C GLY A 352 -36.52 -12.77 22.30
N ARG A 353 -36.35 -11.44 22.23
CA ARG A 353 -36.92 -10.45 23.15
C ARG A 353 -37.38 -9.20 22.41
N ILE A 354 -38.48 -8.62 22.84
CA ILE A 354 -38.99 -7.36 22.30
C ILE A 354 -38.75 -6.27 23.34
N LYS A 355 -37.96 -5.24 23.00
CA LYS A 355 -37.78 -4.06 23.85
C LYS A 355 -38.73 -2.96 23.41
N ARG A 356 -39.10 -2.09 24.36
CA ARG A 356 -39.96 -0.94 24.08
C ARG A 356 -39.35 0.05 23.07
N ALA A 357 -38.02 0.12 23.00
CA ALA A 357 -37.30 1.01 22.10
C ALA A 357 -37.00 0.40 20.72
N SER A 358 -37.38 -0.86 20.47
CA SER A 358 -37.10 -1.53 19.19
C SER A 358 -38.00 -1.00 18.07
N LYS A 359 -37.48 -0.99 16.85
CA LYS A 359 -38.30 -0.83 15.64
C LYS A 359 -38.98 -2.15 15.33
N VAL A 360 -40.14 -2.11 14.69
CA VAL A 360 -40.95 -3.30 14.40
C VAL A 360 -41.42 -3.34 12.95
N ARG A 361 -41.48 -4.56 12.41
CA ARG A 361 -42.08 -4.90 11.12
C ARG A 361 -43.30 -5.78 11.35
N LEU A 362 -44.43 -5.34 10.82
CA LEU A 362 -45.63 -6.16 10.74
C LEU A 362 -45.56 -6.98 9.45
N ILE A 363 -45.64 -8.30 9.59
CA ILE A 363 -45.54 -9.27 8.51
C ILE A 363 -46.84 -10.07 8.47
N ARG A 364 -47.46 -10.14 7.30
CA ARG A 364 -48.68 -10.93 7.04
C ARG A 364 -48.43 -11.81 5.82
N ASP A 365 -48.65 -13.12 5.97
CA ASP A 365 -48.40 -14.11 4.91
C ASP A 365 -47.00 -14.02 4.29
N GLY A 366 -45.99 -13.64 5.09
CA GLY A 366 -44.60 -13.49 4.64
C GLY A 366 -44.27 -12.15 3.95
N ILE A 367 -45.20 -11.20 3.88
CA ILE A 367 -45.00 -9.88 3.27
C ILE A 367 -44.98 -8.80 4.38
N VAL A 368 -43.99 -7.91 4.34
CA VAL A 368 -43.93 -6.75 5.24
C VAL A 368 -45.02 -5.74 4.86
N ILE A 369 -46.00 -5.59 5.74
CA ILE A 369 -47.14 -4.68 5.55
C ILE A 369 -46.82 -3.28 6.08
N TYR A 370 -46.06 -3.21 7.17
CA TYR A 370 -45.72 -1.94 7.81
C TYR A 370 -44.39 -2.03 8.56
N THR A 371 -43.60 -0.97 8.52
CA THR A 371 -42.37 -0.80 9.30
C THR A 371 -42.51 0.49 10.10
N GLY A 372 -42.28 0.43 11.41
CA GLY A 372 -42.38 1.60 12.27
C GLY A 372 -41.80 1.37 13.66
N GLU A 373 -42.10 2.28 14.59
CA GLU A 373 -41.65 2.19 15.98
C GLU A 373 -42.73 1.57 16.88
N LEU A 374 -42.29 0.91 17.95
CA LEU A 374 -43.20 0.34 18.92
C LEU A 374 -43.78 1.46 19.82
N GLY A 375 -45.08 1.70 19.73
CA GLY A 375 -45.74 2.77 20.49
C GLY A 375 -45.93 2.45 21.97
N SER A 376 -46.23 1.20 22.32
CA SER A 376 -46.33 0.77 23.72
C SER A 376 -46.06 -0.72 23.86
N LEU A 377 -45.46 -1.09 25.00
CA LEU A 377 -45.21 -2.47 25.40
C LEU A 377 -45.74 -2.66 26.83
N LYS A 378 -46.73 -3.52 26.98
CA LYS A 378 -47.37 -3.81 28.26
C LYS A 378 -47.42 -5.29 28.50
N ARG A 379 -47.32 -5.69 29.76
CA ARG A 379 -47.65 -7.04 30.19
C ARG A 379 -48.78 -6.94 31.20
N PHE A 380 -49.92 -7.56 30.88
CA PHE A 380 -51.17 -7.35 31.59
C PHE A 380 -51.57 -5.86 31.62
N LYS A 381 -51.42 -5.18 32.75
CA LYS A 381 -51.76 -3.76 32.93
C LYS A 381 -50.53 -2.86 33.08
N ASP A 382 -49.34 -3.43 33.20
CA ASP A 382 -48.12 -2.72 33.54
C ASP A 382 -47.25 -2.47 32.30
N ASP A 383 -46.70 -1.26 32.21
CA ASP A 383 -45.71 -0.90 31.19
C ASP A 383 -44.38 -1.58 31.51
N VAL A 384 -43.86 -2.35 30.55
CA VAL A 384 -42.63 -3.12 30.70
C VAL A 384 -41.55 -2.63 29.73
N LYS A 385 -40.29 -2.76 30.13
CA LYS A 385 -39.14 -2.34 29.31
C LYS A 385 -38.83 -3.35 28.21
N GLU A 386 -38.98 -4.63 28.51
CA GLU A 386 -38.75 -5.74 27.59
C GLU A 386 -39.64 -6.93 27.94
N VAL A 387 -39.93 -7.76 26.93
CA VAL A 387 -40.62 -9.05 27.08
C VAL A 387 -39.81 -10.11 26.36
N VAL A 388 -39.54 -11.22 27.03
CA VAL A 388 -38.76 -12.35 26.51
C VAL A 388 -39.66 -13.44 25.93
N SER A 389 -39.10 -14.29 25.08
CA SER A 389 -39.79 -15.44 24.48
C SER A 389 -40.55 -16.29 25.51
N GLY A 390 -41.73 -16.77 25.10
CA GLY A 390 -42.62 -17.60 25.90
C GLY A 390 -43.62 -16.83 26.77
N TYR A 391 -43.58 -15.50 26.79
CA TYR A 391 -44.54 -14.69 27.54
C TYR A 391 -45.48 -13.89 26.62
N ASP A 392 -46.71 -13.70 27.11
CA ASP A 392 -47.71 -12.84 26.48
C ASP A 392 -47.41 -11.36 26.75
N CYS A 393 -47.68 -10.52 25.75
CA CYS A 393 -47.56 -9.07 25.82
C CYS A 393 -48.67 -8.38 25.04
N GLY A 394 -49.00 -7.16 25.45
CA GLY A 394 -49.80 -6.21 24.70
C GLY A 394 -48.89 -5.20 24.06
N LEU A 395 -48.95 -5.07 22.74
CA LEU A 395 -48.12 -4.14 21.98
C LEU A 395 -48.99 -3.30 21.03
N SER A 396 -48.55 -2.08 20.76
CA SER A 396 -49.18 -1.19 19.78
C SER A 396 -48.11 -0.60 18.88
N ILE A 397 -48.37 -0.50 17.58
CA ILE A 397 -47.45 0.09 16.63
C ILE A 397 -47.76 1.58 16.49
N GLN A 398 -46.75 2.45 16.59
CA GLN A 398 -46.97 3.88 16.48
C GLN A 398 -47.39 4.24 15.05
N GLY A 399 -48.52 4.95 14.91
CA GLY A 399 -49.02 5.41 13.61
C GLY A 399 -49.70 4.33 12.75
N TYR A 400 -49.87 3.10 13.26
CA TYR A 400 -50.50 2.00 12.53
C TYR A 400 -51.51 1.23 13.37
N ASN A 401 -52.71 1.01 12.81
CA ASN A 401 -53.85 0.43 13.56
C ASN A 401 -54.47 -0.83 12.91
N ASP A 402 -54.08 -1.23 11.69
CA ASP A 402 -54.64 -2.43 11.00
C ASP A 402 -53.82 -3.69 11.31
N VAL A 403 -53.69 -4.00 12.60
CA VAL A 403 -53.11 -5.27 13.06
C VAL A 403 -54.21 -6.33 13.13
N ARG A 404 -53.93 -7.52 12.63
CA ARG A 404 -54.88 -8.66 12.57
C ARG A 404 -54.34 -9.86 13.34
N GLU A 405 -55.24 -10.76 13.69
CA GLU A 405 -54.88 -12.05 14.26
C GLU A 405 -54.05 -12.85 13.24
N SER A 406 -53.07 -13.60 13.73
CA SER A 406 -52.05 -14.33 12.95
C SER A 406 -50.99 -13.45 12.26
N ASP A 407 -50.98 -12.13 12.47
CA ASP A 407 -49.86 -11.31 12.03
C ASP A 407 -48.59 -11.62 12.85
N LEU A 408 -47.43 -11.56 12.19
CA LEU A 408 -46.12 -11.66 12.82
C LEU A 408 -45.52 -10.26 12.99
N ILE A 409 -44.95 -10.01 14.15
CA ILE A 409 -44.29 -8.74 14.49
C ILE A 409 -42.84 -9.04 14.79
N GLU A 410 -41.98 -8.61 13.88
CA GLU A 410 -40.53 -8.77 13.99
C GLU A 410 -39.93 -7.48 14.55
N ALA A 411 -39.30 -7.56 15.73
CA ALA A 411 -38.61 -6.46 16.36
C ALA A 411 -37.13 -6.48 15.99
N PHE A 412 -36.61 -5.35 15.52
CA PHE A 412 -35.20 -5.20 15.15
C PHE A 412 -34.60 -3.94 15.78
N GLU A 413 -33.30 -3.98 15.98
CA GLU A 413 -32.48 -2.85 16.41
C GLU A 413 -31.46 -2.51 15.32
N GLU A 414 -31.19 -1.22 15.13
CA GLU A 414 -30.14 -0.74 14.26
C GLU A 414 -28.83 -0.75 15.05
N VAL A 415 -27.90 -1.62 14.66
CA VAL A 415 -26.58 -1.74 15.27
C VAL A 415 -25.55 -1.14 14.33
N GLU A 416 -24.77 -0.18 14.83
CA GLU A 416 -23.63 0.39 14.11
C GLU A 416 -22.49 -0.64 14.07
N VAL A 417 -22.18 -1.15 12.88
CA VAL A 417 -21.06 -2.06 12.66
C VAL A 417 -19.95 -1.29 11.97
N LYS A 418 -18.74 -1.31 12.55
CA LYS A 418 -17.57 -0.70 11.92
C LYS A 418 -17.31 -1.34 10.55
N LYS A 419 -17.15 -0.50 9.54
CA LYS A 419 -16.84 -0.94 8.17
C LYS A 419 -15.33 -1.21 8.07
N THR A 420 -14.96 -2.39 7.60
CA THR A 420 -13.57 -2.77 7.33
C THR A 420 -13.28 -2.70 5.83
N LEU A 421 -12.04 -2.34 5.46
CA LEU A 421 -11.59 -2.14 4.08
C LEU A 421 -11.23 -3.42 3.34
#